data_AF-A0A3D0XNR1-F1
#
_entry.id   AF-A0A3D0XNR1-F1
#
_cell.length_a   1.000
_cell.length_b   1.000
_cell.length_c   1.000
_cell.angle_alpha   90.00
_cell.angle_beta   90.00
_cell.angle_gamma   90.00
#
_symmetry.space_group_name_H-M   'P 1'
#
loop_
_entity.id
_entity.type
_entity.pdbx_description
1 polymer ?
#
loop_
_entity_poly.entity_id
_entity_poly.type
_entity_poly.pdbx_seq_one_letter_code
_entity_poly.pdbx_strand_id
1 'polypeptide(L)'
;MPHFKRRYRFSRKARFWIKVCVVCLLFLLAYIIFCVQVTPAVKSYMEYKAHSVAVNELNTAVGKALKSENVNYDKLMNYQKDANGQIIAVQANSSAINTLKYEITQAVLDGLSQLEDSNMKIPMGDIFGGPLFPGRGPNLILRFSPVEDADSSISSQFTAAGINQTKQDIYLTAKADITALLSANQVKVHVENKFLVAESVLVGTVPDQYFNMTGGTANDAITYGNFGTGSSSNSATRKK
;
A
#
# COMPACT_ATOMS: atom_id res chain seq x y z
N MET A 1 -62.10 -57.75 -18.50
CA MET A 1 -60.72 -57.76 -19.06
C MET A 1 -59.73 -57.33 -17.96
N PRO A 2 -58.78 -58.17 -17.52
CA PRO A 2 -57.75 -57.72 -16.60
C PRO A 2 -56.47 -57.33 -17.37
N HIS A 3 -56.04 -56.08 -17.25
CA HIS A 3 -54.74 -55.63 -17.75
C HIS A 3 -53.62 -56.17 -16.84
N PHE A 4 -52.92 -57.21 -17.31
CA PHE A 4 -51.75 -57.77 -16.64
C PHE A 4 -50.59 -56.77 -16.71
N LYS A 5 -50.28 -56.08 -15.61
CA LYS A 5 -49.09 -55.22 -15.51
C LYS A 5 -47.84 -56.11 -15.54
N ARG A 6 -47.15 -56.13 -16.69
CA ARG A 6 -45.92 -56.90 -16.92
C ARG A 6 -44.81 -56.39 -15.99
N ARG A 7 -44.60 -57.05 -14.84
CA ARG A 7 -43.46 -56.79 -13.94
C ARG A 7 -42.18 -57.18 -14.67
N TYR A 8 -41.41 -56.20 -15.14
CA TYR A 8 -40.07 -56.40 -15.69
C TYR A 8 -39.15 -57.00 -14.62
N ARG A 9 -38.98 -58.33 -14.63
CA ARG A 9 -38.00 -59.02 -13.79
C ARG A 9 -36.62 -58.83 -14.41
N PHE A 10 -35.87 -57.84 -13.93
CA PHE A 10 -34.47 -57.67 -14.33
C PHE A 10 -33.67 -58.96 -14.08
N SER A 11 -33.06 -59.48 -15.14
CA SER A 11 -32.11 -60.59 -15.08
C SER A 11 -31.00 -60.30 -14.04
N ARG A 12 -30.47 -61.34 -13.37
CA ARG A 12 -29.37 -61.20 -12.40
C ARG A 12 -28.17 -60.44 -13.02
N LYS A 13 -27.93 -60.60 -14.32
CA LYS A 13 -26.91 -59.86 -15.10
C LYS A 13 -27.24 -58.37 -15.23
N ALA A 14 -28.50 -58.03 -15.47
CA ALA A 14 -28.92 -56.62 -15.59
C ALA A 14 -28.82 -55.87 -14.26
N ARG A 15 -29.14 -56.53 -13.13
CA ARG A 15 -28.91 -55.96 -11.79
C ARG A 15 -27.43 -55.72 -11.47
N PHE A 16 -26.54 -56.57 -11.97
CA PHE A 16 -25.09 -56.37 -11.83
C PHE A 16 -24.62 -55.13 -12.61
N TRP A 17 -24.98 -55.01 -13.89
CA TRP A 17 -24.62 -53.85 -14.71
C TRP A 17 -25.21 -52.53 -14.18
N ILE A 18 -26.44 -52.54 -13.66
CA ILE A 18 -27.03 -51.35 -13.01
C ILE A 18 -26.19 -50.91 -11.80
N LYS A 19 -25.72 -51.85 -10.96
CA LYS A 19 -24.85 -51.50 -9.82
C LYS A 19 -23.52 -50.91 -10.27
N VAL A 20 -22.90 -51.48 -11.30
CA VAL A 20 -21.66 -50.95 -11.88
C VAL A 20 -21.89 -49.54 -12.41
N CYS A 21 -22.96 -49.29 -13.16
CA CYS A 21 -23.30 -47.96 -13.66
C CYS A 21 -23.53 -46.96 -12.53
N VAL A 22 -24.20 -47.35 -11.43
CA VAL A 22 -24.40 -46.48 -10.27
C VAL A 22 -23.08 -46.16 -9.57
N VAL A 23 -22.18 -47.13 -9.42
CA VAL A 23 -20.85 -46.89 -8.85
C VAL A 23 -20.03 -45.96 -9.75
N CYS A 24 -20.01 -46.21 -11.05
CA CYS A 24 -19.35 -45.31 -12.01
C CYS A 24 -19.93 -43.90 -11.97
N LEU A 25 -21.26 -43.76 -11.86
CA LEU A 25 -21.92 -42.46 -11.73
C LEU A 25 -21.50 -41.74 -10.44
N LEU A 26 -21.41 -42.46 -9.31
CA LEU A 26 -20.95 -41.91 -8.04
C LEU A 26 -19.49 -41.43 -8.12
N PHE A 27 -18.60 -42.21 -8.75
CA PHE A 27 -17.22 -41.79 -8.98
C PHE A 27 -17.11 -40.57 -9.88
N LEU A 28 -17.90 -40.52 -10.94
CA LEU A 28 -17.93 -39.38 -11.86
C LEU A 28 -18.45 -38.11 -11.16
N LEU A 29 -19.49 -38.25 -10.33
CA LEU A 29 -20.04 -37.14 -9.57
C LEU A 29 -19.06 -36.65 -8.49
N ALA A 30 -18.37 -37.56 -7.79
CA ALA A 30 -17.29 -37.23 -6.86
C ALA A 30 -16.12 -36.51 -7.56
N TYR A 31 -15.73 -36.96 -8.76
CA TYR A 31 -14.71 -36.31 -9.57
C TYR A 31 -15.10 -34.88 -9.99
N ILE A 32 -16.36 -34.67 -10.40
CA ILE A 32 -16.87 -33.33 -10.74
C ILE A 32 -16.84 -32.41 -9.52
N ILE A 33 -17.33 -32.86 -8.36
CA ILE A 33 -17.31 -32.08 -7.12
C ILE A 33 -15.88 -31.72 -6.75
N PHE A 34 -14.96 -32.69 -6.81
CA PHE A 34 -13.54 -32.46 -6.55
C PHE A 34 -13.00 -31.38 -7.49
N CYS A 35 -13.20 -31.49 -8.80
CA CYS A 35 -12.71 -30.50 -9.77
C CYS A 35 -13.27 -29.08 -9.51
N VAL A 36 -14.58 -28.99 -9.20
CA VAL A 36 -15.26 -27.72 -8.93
C VAL A 36 -14.78 -27.07 -7.62
N GLN A 37 -14.41 -27.86 -6.61
CA GLN A 37 -13.98 -27.34 -5.31
C GLN A 37 -12.47 -27.06 -5.24
N VAL A 38 -11.65 -27.85 -5.96
CA VAL A 38 -10.18 -27.71 -5.96
C VAL A 38 -9.74 -26.49 -6.76
N THR A 39 -10.34 -26.26 -7.93
CA THR A 39 -9.95 -25.16 -8.84
C THR A 39 -10.01 -23.77 -8.18
N PRO A 40 -11.09 -23.36 -7.48
CA PRO A 40 -11.14 -22.06 -6.82
C PRO A 40 -10.14 -21.96 -5.66
N ALA A 41 -9.93 -23.03 -4.89
CA ALA A 41 -8.95 -23.05 -3.80
C ALA A 41 -7.52 -22.86 -4.33
N VAL A 42 -7.18 -23.54 -5.43
CA VAL A 42 -5.90 -23.37 -6.14
C VAL A 42 -5.73 -21.94 -6.63
N LYS A 43 -6.77 -21.35 -7.24
CA LYS A 43 -6.70 -19.97 -7.77
C LYS A 43 -6.46 -18.94 -6.66
N SER A 44 -7.20 -19.01 -5.56
CA SER A 44 -7.01 -18.07 -4.44
C SER A 44 -5.66 -18.23 -3.76
N TYR A 45 -5.20 -19.48 -3.57
CA TYR A 45 -3.86 -19.73 -3.02
C TYR A 45 -2.77 -19.19 -3.95
N MET A 46 -2.91 -19.42 -5.25
CA MET A 46 -2.00 -18.87 -6.27
C MET A 46 -1.94 -17.35 -6.22
N GLU A 47 -3.10 -16.69 -6.21
CA GLU A 47 -3.21 -15.24 -6.16
C GLU A 47 -2.46 -14.68 -4.94
N TYR A 48 -2.73 -15.25 -3.76
CA TYR A 48 -2.05 -14.89 -2.53
C TYR A 48 -0.53 -15.11 -2.62
N LYS A 49 -0.10 -16.29 -3.09
CA LYS A 49 1.31 -16.66 -3.16
C LYS A 49 2.08 -15.80 -4.18
N ALA A 50 1.50 -15.60 -5.35
CA ALA A 50 2.06 -14.78 -6.40
C ALA A 50 2.16 -13.32 -5.97
N HIS A 51 1.10 -12.76 -5.37
CA HIS A 51 1.12 -11.41 -4.81
C HIS A 51 2.19 -11.25 -3.74
N SER A 52 2.30 -12.20 -2.80
CA SER A 52 3.32 -12.14 -1.75
C SER A 52 4.74 -12.17 -2.30
N VAL A 53 5.03 -13.03 -3.29
CA VAL A 53 6.35 -13.13 -3.92
C VAL A 53 6.67 -11.86 -4.70
N ALA A 54 5.71 -11.35 -5.48
CA ALA A 54 5.88 -10.16 -6.30
C ALA A 54 6.08 -8.90 -5.47
N VAL A 55 5.30 -8.71 -4.39
CA VAL A 55 5.51 -7.58 -3.45
C VAL A 55 6.88 -7.67 -2.81
N ASN A 56 7.32 -8.86 -2.39
CA ASN A 56 8.63 -9.02 -1.78
C ASN A 56 9.76 -8.69 -2.76
N GLU A 57 9.64 -9.13 -4.01
CA GLU A 57 10.64 -8.85 -5.05
C GLU A 57 10.64 -7.36 -5.42
N LEU A 58 9.47 -6.75 -5.61
CA LEU A 58 9.34 -5.31 -5.85
C LEU A 58 10.00 -4.50 -4.73
N ASN A 59 9.73 -4.83 -3.47
CA ASN A 59 10.34 -4.15 -2.32
C ASN A 59 11.86 -4.33 -2.28
N THR A 60 12.33 -5.52 -2.63
CA THR A 60 13.76 -5.83 -2.67
C THR A 60 14.46 -5.05 -3.79
N ALA A 61 13.85 -4.99 -4.98
CA ALA A 61 14.35 -4.25 -6.13
C ALA A 61 14.42 -2.75 -5.86
N VAL A 62 13.32 -2.15 -5.40
CA VAL A 62 13.28 -0.72 -5.04
C VAL A 62 14.27 -0.42 -3.93
N GLY A 63 14.33 -1.25 -2.89
CA GLY A 63 15.25 -1.08 -1.77
C GLY A 63 16.73 -1.15 -2.18
N LYS A 64 17.08 -1.98 -3.18
CA LYS A 64 18.43 -2.04 -3.74
C LYS A 64 18.76 -0.77 -4.53
N ALA A 65 17.86 -0.33 -5.41
CA ALA A 65 18.04 0.86 -6.24
C ALA A 65 18.13 2.16 -5.41
N LEU A 66 17.30 2.29 -4.37
CA LEU A 66 17.39 3.45 -3.47
C LEU A 66 18.73 3.49 -2.70
N LYS A 67 19.30 2.34 -2.36
CA LYS A 67 20.60 2.25 -1.68
C LYS A 67 21.77 2.58 -2.60
N SER A 68 21.73 2.16 -3.88
CA SER A 68 22.81 2.45 -4.83
C SER A 68 22.91 3.93 -5.16
N GLU A 69 21.77 4.61 -5.32
CA GLU A 69 21.74 5.99 -5.78
C GLU A 69 22.05 7.04 -4.71
N ASN A 70 22.11 6.60 -3.44
CA ASN A 70 22.24 7.48 -2.27
C ASN A 70 21.27 8.66 -2.42
N VAL A 71 19.98 8.31 -2.57
CA VAL A 71 18.91 9.26 -2.86
C VAL A 71 18.83 10.25 -1.70
N ASN A 72 19.39 11.44 -1.92
CA ASN A 72 19.34 12.53 -0.97
C ASN A 72 18.33 13.58 -1.46
N TYR A 73 17.61 14.17 -0.52
CA TYR A 73 16.63 15.23 -0.76
C TYR A 73 17.22 16.36 -1.62
N ASP A 74 18.49 16.71 -1.36
CA ASP A 74 19.23 17.77 -2.07
C ASP A 74 19.40 17.54 -3.58
N LYS A 75 19.30 16.29 -4.06
CA LYS A 75 19.36 15.98 -5.50
C LYS A 75 18.00 16.18 -6.18
N LEU A 76 16.92 15.94 -5.46
CA LEU A 76 15.54 15.96 -5.98
C LEU A 76 14.92 17.35 -5.92
N MET A 77 15.34 18.17 -4.96
CA MET A 77 14.79 19.51 -4.73
C MET A 77 15.92 20.53 -4.67
N ASN A 78 15.70 21.69 -5.29
CA ASN A 78 16.59 22.84 -5.22
C ASN A 78 15.88 23.99 -4.49
N TYR A 79 16.56 24.60 -3.53
CA TYR A 79 16.06 25.76 -2.80
C TYR A 79 16.58 27.03 -3.45
N GLN A 80 15.65 27.87 -3.90
CA GLN A 80 15.99 29.24 -4.25
C GLN A 80 15.99 30.08 -2.98
N LYS A 81 17.11 30.74 -2.71
CA LYS A 81 17.29 31.62 -1.55
C LYS A 81 17.40 33.08 -1.98
N ASP A 82 16.93 34.00 -1.14
CA ASP A 82 17.17 35.44 -1.32
C ASP A 82 18.60 35.84 -0.92
N ALA A 83 18.93 37.13 -1.06
CA ALA A 83 20.23 37.69 -0.67
C ALA A 83 20.53 37.56 0.84
N ASN A 84 19.50 37.33 1.67
CA ASN A 84 19.60 37.16 3.12
C ASN A 84 19.67 35.67 3.51
N GLY A 85 19.65 34.75 2.55
CA GLY A 85 19.68 33.30 2.77
C GLY A 85 18.33 32.66 3.10
N GLN A 86 17.21 33.39 3.01
CA GLN A 86 15.86 32.89 3.26
C GLN A 86 15.32 32.13 2.05
N ILE A 87 14.65 31.00 2.28
CA ILE A 87 14.06 30.18 1.20
C ILE A 87 12.84 30.90 0.63
N ILE A 88 12.89 31.26 -0.66
CA ILE A 88 11.78 31.91 -1.37
C ILE A 88 10.99 30.94 -2.25
N ALA A 89 11.63 29.85 -2.70
CA ALA A 89 10.97 28.81 -3.49
C ALA A 89 11.65 27.46 -3.33
N VAL A 90 10.85 26.39 -3.40
CA VAL A 90 11.31 25.01 -3.53
C VAL A 90 10.99 24.57 -4.96
N GLN A 91 12.02 24.21 -5.71
CA GLN A 91 11.88 23.77 -7.10
C GLN A 91 12.25 22.30 -7.23
N ALA A 92 11.39 21.52 -7.85
CA ALA A 92 11.67 20.12 -8.15
C ALA A 92 12.68 20.02 -9.30
N ASN A 93 13.72 19.23 -9.11
CA ASN A 93 14.64 18.87 -10.18
C ASN A 93 14.01 17.75 -11.03
N SER A 94 13.19 18.14 -12.01
CA SER A 94 12.48 17.18 -12.89
C SER A 94 13.43 16.22 -13.61
N SER A 95 14.66 16.62 -13.92
CA SER A 95 15.64 15.73 -14.56
C SER A 95 16.11 14.64 -13.59
N ALA A 96 16.44 14.99 -12.35
CA ALA A 96 16.82 14.00 -11.33
C ALA A 96 15.63 13.09 -10.96
N ILE A 97 14.43 13.64 -10.84
CA ILE A 97 13.21 12.88 -10.56
C ILE A 97 12.92 11.87 -11.67
N ASN A 98 13.01 12.28 -12.94
CA ASN A 98 12.76 11.38 -14.07
C ASN A 98 13.86 10.32 -14.21
N THR A 99 15.11 10.65 -13.86
CA THR A 99 16.22 9.69 -13.84
C THR A 99 15.98 8.63 -12.77
N LEU A 100 15.66 9.06 -11.55
CA LEU A 100 15.30 8.15 -10.46
C LEU A 100 14.08 7.30 -10.81
N LYS A 101 13.03 7.90 -11.43
CA LYS A 101 11.86 7.16 -11.93
C LYS A 101 12.29 6.05 -12.89
N TYR A 102 13.10 6.38 -13.88
CA TYR A 102 13.59 5.41 -14.87
C TYR A 102 14.37 4.28 -14.21
N GLU A 103 15.33 4.59 -13.34
CA GLU A 103 16.16 3.59 -12.65
C GLU A 103 15.35 2.67 -11.75
N ILE A 104 14.40 3.22 -10.98
CA ILE A 104 13.50 2.41 -10.16
C ILE A 104 12.65 1.48 -11.03
N THR A 105 12.09 2.00 -12.13
CA THR A 105 11.31 1.17 -13.06
C THR A 105 12.17 0.05 -13.65
N GLN A 106 13.40 0.33 -14.08
CA GLN A 106 14.31 -0.71 -14.58
C GLN A 106 14.67 -1.73 -13.49
N ALA A 107 15.00 -1.28 -12.29
CA ALA A 107 15.32 -2.19 -11.19
C ALA A 107 14.16 -3.12 -10.83
N VAL A 108 12.92 -2.61 -10.85
CA VAL A 108 11.71 -3.42 -10.62
C VAL A 108 11.50 -4.42 -11.75
N LEU A 109 11.66 -4.01 -13.01
CA LEU A 109 11.59 -4.92 -14.16
C LEU A 109 12.63 -6.03 -14.03
N ASP A 110 13.89 -5.69 -13.78
CA ASP A 110 14.99 -6.65 -13.64
C ASP A 110 14.77 -7.62 -12.47
N GLY A 111 14.30 -7.12 -11.32
CA GLY A 111 14.01 -7.95 -10.14
C GLY A 111 12.88 -8.94 -10.41
N LEU A 112 11.80 -8.47 -11.04
CA LEU A 112 10.65 -9.32 -11.36
C LEU A 112 10.94 -10.29 -12.53
N SER A 113 11.79 -9.92 -13.49
CA SER A 113 12.24 -10.83 -14.56
C SER A 113 12.99 -12.03 -14.01
N GLN A 114 13.70 -11.92 -12.87
CA GLN A 114 14.33 -13.07 -12.22
C GLN A 114 13.31 -14.12 -11.73
N LEU A 115 12.05 -13.72 -11.51
CA LEU A 115 10.99 -14.65 -11.13
C LEU A 115 10.54 -15.53 -12.31
N GLU A 116 10.73 -15.07 -13.56
CA GLU A 116 10.36 -15.81 -14.78
C GLU A 116 11.16 -17.13 -14.87
N ASP A 117 12.46 -17.07 -14.59
CA ASP A 117 13.35 -18.24 -14.59
C ASP A 117 13.14 -19.15 -13.37
N SER A 118 12.43 -18.65 -12.35
CA SER A 118 12.21 -19.37 -11.11
C SER A 118 11.01 -20.34 -11.22
N ASN A 119 11.28 -21.63 -11.07
CA ASN A 119 10.24 -22.65 -10.97
C ASN A 119 9.89 -22.90 -9.50
N MET A 120 8.80 -22.31 -9.02
CA MET A 120 8.36 -22.51 -7.65
C MET A 120 7.50 -23.77 -7.53
N LYS A 121 7.90 -24.71 -6.66
CA LYS A 121 7.15 -25.93 -6.38
C LYS A 121 6.20 -25.70 -5.22
N ILE A 122 4.91 -25.92 -5.45
CA ILE A 122 3.85 -25.79 -4.45
C ILE A 122 3.21 -27.16 -4.26
N PRO A 123 3.41 -27.82 -3.11
CA PRO A 123 2.71 -29.04 -2.77
C PRO A 123 1.20 -28.82 -2.73
N MET A 124 0.42 -29.70 -3.35
CA MET A 124 -1.06 -29.63 -3.30
C MET A 124 -1.61 -29.53 -1.87
N GLY A 125 -0.94 -30.17 -0.91
CA GLY A 125 -1.35 -30.14 0.49
C GLY A 125 -1.28 -28.75 1.14
N ASP A 126 -0.44 -27.84 0.64
CA ASP A 126 -0.39 -26.45 1.12
C ASP A 126 -1.61 -25.64 0.66
N ILE A 127 -2.22 -26.04 -0.46
CA ILE A 127 -3.42 -25.40 -1.03
C ILE A 127 -4.68 -25.87 -0.29
N PHE A 128 -4.79 -27.17 -0.04
CA PHE A 128 -5.94 -27.75 0.66
C PHE A 128 -5.96 -27.41 2.16
N GLY A 129 -4.79 -27.16 2.73
CA GLY A 129 -4.64 -26.77 4.12
C GLY A 129 -4.95 -27.90 5.12
N GLY A 130 -5.12 -27.52 6.38
CA GLY A 130 -5.29 -28.44 7.51
C GLY A 130 -3.95 -28.89 8.14
N PRO A 131 -3.98 -29.44 9.36
CA PRO A 131 -2.75 -29.74 10.11
C PRO A 131 -1.95 -30.94 9.59
N LEU A 132 -2.53 -31.80 8.74
CA LEU A 132 -1.92 -33.07 8.32
C LEU A 132 -1.33 -33.04 6.90
N PHE A 133 -1.76 -32.11 6.07
CA PHE A 133 -1.43 -32.02 4.65
C PHE A 133 -0.29 -31.05 4.25
N PRO A 134 0.29 -30.18 5.11
CA PRO A 134 1.37 -29.30 4.68
C PRO A 134 2.58 -30.07 4.14
N GLY A 135 3.16 -29.59 3.04
CA GLY A 135 4.34 -30.19 2.40
C GLY A 135 4.09 -31.54 1.73
N ARG A 136 2.85 -32.02 1.64
CA ARG A 136 2.50 -33.33 1.07
C ARG A 136 1.75 -33.23 -0.25
N GLY A 137 1.82 -34.32 -1.01
CA GLY A 137 1.12 -34.48 -2.29
C GLY A 137 1.96 -34.11 -3.50
N PRO A 138 1.37 -34.18 -4.71
CA PRO A 138 2.04 -33.79 -5.95
C PRO A 138 2.44 -32.31 -5.92
N ASN A 139 3.61 -32.01 -6.48
CA ASN A 139 4.06 -30.63 -6.63
C ASN A 139 3.45 -30.01 -7.88
N LEU A 140 2.78 -28.87 -7.71
CA LEU A 140 2.42 -28.00 -8.80
C LEU A 140 3.56 -27.01 -9.06
N ILE A 141 3.82 -26.73 -10.33
CA ILE A 141 4.88 -25.80 -10.74
C ILE A 141 4.22 -24.46 -11.04
N LEU A 142 4.47 -23.49 -10.16
CA LEU A 142 4.12 -22.10 -10.38
C LEU A 142 5.25 -21.45 -11.18
N ARG A 143 4.87 -20.80 -12.28
CA ARG A 143 5.75 -20.01 -13.15
C ARG A 143 5.23 -18.59 -13.18
N PHE A 144 6.12 -17.64 -13.44
CA PHE A 144 5.75 -16.25 -13.67
C PHE A 144 5.94 -15.94 -15.15
N SER A 145 4.99 -15.18 -15.71
CA SER A 145 5.15 -14.56 -17.01
C SER A 145 6.08 -13.35 -16.90
N PRO A 146 6.76 -12.95 -18.00
CA PRO A 146 7.39 -11.65 -18.07
C PRO A 146 6.46 -10.54 -17.59
N VAL A 147 7.02 -9.53 -16.92
CA VAL A 147 6.30 -8.32 -16.51
C VAL A 147 5.78 -7.62 -17.76
N GLU A 148 4.46 -7.38 -17.81
CA GLU A 148 3.83 -6.69 -18.95
C GLU A 148 4.00 -5.17 -18.83
N ASP A 149 3.88 -4.64 -17.61
CA ASP A 149 3.95 -3.21 -17.32
C ASP A 149 4.52 -2.98 -15.91
N ALA A 150 5.39 -1.98 -15.81
CA ALA A 150 5.90 -1.47 -14.54
C ALA A 150 6.03 0.05 -14.62
N ASP A 151 5.40 0.75 -13.68
CA ASP A 151 5.47 2.20 -13.57
C ASP A 151 5.95 2.60 -12.19
N SER A 152 6.70 3.68 -12.14
CA SER A 152 7.03 4.34 -10.89
C SER A 152 6.62 5.81 -10.96
N SER A 153 6.13 6.35 -9.85
CA SER A 153 5.70 7.74 -9.77
C SER A 153 6.22 8.37 -8.48
N ILE A 154 6.59 9.64 -8.57
CA ILE A 154 7.04 10.42 -7.42
C ILE A 154 6.00 11.50 -7.14
N SER A 155 5.60 11.61 -5.88
CA SER A 155 4.60 12.58 -5.41
C SER A 155 5.12 13.33 -4.19
N SER A 156 4.70 14.58 -4.02
CA SER A 156 5.07 15.43 -2.89
C SER A 156 3.83 15.76 -2.08
N GLN A 157 3.95 15.69 -0.76
CA GLN A 157 2.89 16.05 0.18
C GLN A 157 3.41 17.10 1.17
N PHE A 158 2.65 18.17 1.36
CA PHE A 158 2.97 19.22 2.32
C PHE A 158 2.03 19.15 3.52
N THR A 159 2.59 19.16 4.73
CA THR A 159 1.86 19.11 6.00
C THR A 159 2.37 20.17 6.96
N ALA A 160 1.53 20.66 7.87
CA ALA A 160 1.95 21.61 8.89
C ALA A 160 2.76 20.88 9.98
N ALA A 161 3.95 21.38 10.30
CA ALA A 161 4.84 20.79 11.30
C ALA A 161 5.02 21.65 12.57
N GLY A 162 4.50 22.88 12.57
CA GLY A 162 4.63 23.82 13.67
C GLY A 162 4.29 25.26 13.28
N ILE A 163 4.62 26.22 14.14
CA ILE A 163 4.44 27.65 13.86
C ILE A 163 5.38 28.05 12.71
N ASN A 164 4.80 28.45 11.57
CA ASN A 164 5.52 28.78 10.33
C ASN A 164 6.47 27.67 9.86
N GLN A 165 6.07 26.41 10.07
CA GLN A 165 6.81 25.26 9.60
C GLN A 165 5.94 24.38 8.71
N THR A 166 6.45 24.07 7.53
CA THR A 166 5.82 23.15 6.58
C THR A 166 6.75 21.96 6.38
N LYS A 167 6.27 20.78 6.75
CA LYS A 167 6.92 19.50 6.43
C LYS A 167 6.54 19.08 5.02
N GLN A 168 7.53 18.69 4.24
CA GLN A 168 7.36 18.15 2.90
C GLN A 168 7.85 16.70 2.87
N ASP A 169 6.95 15.80 2.48
CA ASP A 169 7.24 14.38 2.25
C ASP A 169 7.30 14.10 0.76
N ILE A 170 8.33 13.38 0.32
CA ILE A 170 8.48 12.88 -1.04
C ILE A 170 8.26 11.37 -1.01
N TYR A 171 7.23 10.93 -1.73
CA TYR A 171 6.88 9.53 -1.85
C TYR A 171 7.17 9.00 -3.25
N LEU A 172 7.79 7.83 -3.32
CA LEU A 172 7.93 7.01 -4.51
C LEU A 172 6.89 5.90 -4.45
N THR A 173 6.01 5.81 -5.45
CA THR A 173 5.07 4.70 -5.63
C THR A 173 5.55 3.86 -6.80
N ALA A 174 5.81 2.57 -6.57
CA ALA A 174 6.16 1.61 -7.61
C ALA A 174 4.99 0.64 -7.81
N LYS A 175 4.63 0.40 -9.06
CA LYS A 175 3.55 -0.49 -9.48
C LYS A 175 4.05 -1.46 -10.54
N ALA A 176 3.59 -2.70 -10.50
CA ALA A 176 3.86 -3.67 -11.54
C ALA A 176 2.70 -4.65 -11.70
N ASP A 177 2.49 -5.08 -12.94
CA ASP A 177 1.54 -6.14 -13.28
C ASP A 177 2.28 -7.40 -13.68
N ILE A 178 2.00 -8.47 -12.93
CA ILE A 178 2.58 -9.79 -13.19
C ILE A 178 1.50 -10.84 -13.38
N THR A 179 1.76 -11.81 -14.26
CA THR A 179 0.86 -12.95 -14.44
C THR A 179 1.52 -14.21 -13.90
N ALA A 180 0.86 -14.86 -12.94
CA ALA A 180 1.26 -16.15 -12.42
C ALA A 180 0.54 -17.27 -13.17
N LEU A 181 1.30 -18.30 -13.57
CA LEU A 181 0.87 -19.41 -14.39
C LEU A 181 1.04 -20.72 -13.63
N LEU A 182 0.00 -21.54 -13.61
CA LEU A 182 0.01 -22.85 -12.96
C LEU A 182 -0.78 -23.86 -13.78
N SER A 183 -0.05 -24.73 -14.48
CA SER A 183 -0.55 -25.82 -15.34
C SER A 183 -1.63 -25.40 -16.34
N ALA A 184 -2.88 -25.21 -15.89
CA ALA A 184 -4.04 -24.87 -16.71
C ALA A 184 -4.70 -23.52 -16.33
N ASN A 185 -4.24 -22.87 -15.26
CA ASN A 185 -4.82 -21.62 -14.76
C ASN A 185 -3.79 -20.49 -14.80
N GLN A 186 -4.28 -19.28 -15.01
CA GLN A 186 -3.51 -18.04 -14.94
C GLN A 186 -4.19 -17.05 -14.00
N VAL A 187 -3.40 -16.28 -13.27
CA VAL A 187 -3.88 -15.21 -12.39
C VAL A 187 -3.03 -13.97 -12.65
N LYS A 188 -3.68 -12.86 -13.01
CA LYS A 188 -3.05 -11.56 -13.06
C LYS A 188 -3.03 -10.96 -11.66
N VAL A 189 -1.89 -10.42 -11.27
CA VAL A 189 -1.67 -9.84 -9.95
C VAL A 189 -1.08 -8.45 -10.13
N HIS A 190 -1.80 -7.46 -9.61
CA HIS A 190 -1.32 -6.09 -9.52
C HIS A 190 -0.61 -5.90 -8.18
N VAL A 191 0.62 -5.40 -8.21
CA VAL A 191 1.35 -5.03 -6.99
C VAL A 191 1.65 -3.55 -6.99
N GLU A 192 1.41 -2.90 -5.86
CA GLU A 192 1.70 -1.49 -5.64
C GLU A 192 2.30 -1.34 -4.24
N ASN A 193 3.42 -0.60 -4.17
CA ASN A 193 3.96 -0.18 -2.88
C ASN A 193 4.45 1.27 -2.90
N LYS A 194 4.33 1.93 -1.76
CA LYS A 194 4.66 3.33 -1.56
C LYS A 194 5.79 3.48 -0.53
N PHE A 195 6.82 4.22 -0.90
CA PHE A 195 8.04 4.42 -0.14
C PHE A 195 8.20 5.91 0.17
N LEU A 196 8.45 6.26 1.44
CA LEU A 196 8.92 7.61 1.79
C LEU A 196 10.41 7.67 1.48
N VAL A 197 10.79 8.45 0.48
CA VAL A 197 12.18 8.52 0.01
C VAL A 197 12.92 9.71 0.59
N ALA A 198 12.22 10.80 0.90
CA ALA A 198 12.84 11.98 1.47
C ALA A 198 11.82 12.83 2.24
N GLU A 199 12.29 13.50 3.29
CA GLU A 199 11.50 14.41 4.13
C GLU A 199 12.31 15.69 4.39
N SER A 200 11.64 16.84 4.39
CA SER A 200 12.24 18.13 4.72
C SER A 200 11.28 19.01 5.51
N VAL A 201 11.80 19.79 6.46
CA VAL A 201 11.02 20.83 7.17
C VAL A 201 11.45 22.20 6.69
N LEU A 202 10.52 22.93 6.10
CA LEU A 202 10.67 24.30 5.65
C LEU A 202 10.30 25.24 6.80
N VAL A 203 11.23 26.06 7.25
CA VAL A 203 11.00 27.07 8.29
C VAL A 203 10.83 28.43 7.63
N GLY A 204 9.65 29.02 7.80
CA GLY A 204 9.34 30.39 7.40
C GLY A 204 9.59 31.39 8.53
N THR A 205 9.81 32.65 8.17
CA THR A 205 9.88 33.74 9.15
C THR A 205 8.52 34.00 9.76
N VAL A 206 8.45 34.10 11.09
CA VAL A 206 7.26 34.59 11.79
C VAL A 206 7.18 36.10 11.53
N PRO A 207 6.07 36.64 11.00
CA PRO A 207 5.93 38.08 10.84
C PRO A 207 5.98 38.77 12.21
N ASP A 208 6.83 39.79 12.35
CA ASP A 208 6.81 40.69 13.49
C ASP A 208 5.54 41.53 13.43
N GLN A 209 4.55 41.16 14.23
CA GLN A 209 3.37 41.95 14.60
C GLN A 209 2.33 42.23 13.49
N TYR A 210 1.14 41.63 13.64
CA TYR A 210 -0.11 42.15 13.07
C TYR A 210 -0.80 43.06 14.10
N PHE A 211 -0.28 44.27 14.33
CA PHE A 211 -1.04 45.34 14.98
C PHE A 211 -1.27 46.48 14.00
N ASN A 212 -2.30 46.34 13.16
CA ASN A 212 -2.91 47.49 12.51
C ASN A 212 -3.78 48.21 13.53
N MET A 213 -3.16 49.04 14.38
CA MET A 213 -3.91 50.05 15.13
C MET A 213 -4.21 51.20 14.16
N THR A 214 -5.22 51.01 13.32
CA THR A 214 -5.81 52.11 12.55
C THR A 214 -6.44 53.06 13.57
N GLY A 215 -5.84 54.24 13.69
CA GLY A 215 -6.10 55.20 14.76
C GLY A 215 -7.57 55.58 14.92
N GLY A 216 -8.04 55.46 16.16
CA GLY A 216 -9.15 56.24 16.69
C GLY A 216 -8.61 57.14 17.79
N THR A 217 -8.40 58.42 17.48
CA THR A 217 -8.26 59.46 18.50
C THR A 217 -9.59 59.56 19.23
N ALA A 218 -9.66 59.10 20.47
CA ALA A 218 -10.75 59.43 21.37
C ALA A 218 -10.17 59.73 22.75
N ASN A 219 -10.20 61.02 23.09
CA ASN A 219 -9.90 61.58 24.40
C ASN A 219 -10.96 61.18 25.46
N ASP A 220 -11.41 59.94 25.47
CA ASP A 220 -12.32 59.45 26.49
C ASP A 220 -11.52 58.67 27.52
N ALA A 221 -11.08 59.42 28.53
CA ALA A 221 -10.45 58.93 29.74
C ALA A 221 -11.34 57.88 30.41
N ILE A 222 -10.97 56.60 30.27
CA ILE A 222 -11.46 55.57 31.17
C ILE A 222 -10.47 55.51 32.35
N THR A 223 -10.80 56.24 33.40
CA THR A 223 -10.13 56.19 34.70
C THR A 223 -10.21 54.77 35.26
N TYR A 224 -9.10 54.03 35.22
CA TYR A 224 -8.86 52.91 36.13
C TYR A 224 -7.44 53.04 36.69
N GLY A 225 -7.37 53.55 37.91
CA GLY A 225 -6.12 53.78 38.64
C GLY A 225 -6.42 54.23 40.06
N ASN A 226 -7.02 53.34 40.86
CA ASN A 226 -7.05 53.49 42.31
C ASN A 226 -5.67 53.10 42.84
N PHE A 227 -4.87 54.08 43.28
CA PHE A 227 -3.57 53.85 43.90
C PHE A 227 -3.61 54.18 45.39
N GLY A 228 -3.28 53.17 46.20
CA GLY A 228 -2.39 53.23 47.36
C GLY A 228 -2.51 54.40 48.35
N THR A 229 -3.03 54.06 49.54
CA THR A 229 -2.43 54.32 50.87
C THR A 229 -1.30 55.35 51.00
N GLY A 230 -1.46 56.35 51.90
CA GLY A 230 -0.32 56.97 52.57
C GLY A 230 -0.46 58.38 53.16
N SER A 231 -1.00 58.46 54.37
CA SER A 231 -0.52 59.29 55.50
C SER A 231 -0.67 60.83 55.56
N SER A 232 -1.14 61.24 56.74
CA SER A 232 -0.77 62.44 57.52
C SER A 232 -1.48 63.77 57.25
N SER A 233 -2.57 63.97 57.98
CA SER A 233 -2.99 65.30 58.47
C SER A 233 -2.89 65.28 59.99
N ASN A 234 -2.00 66.08 60.55
CA ASN A 234 -1.85 66.28 61.98
C ASN A 234 -2.05 67.78 62.29
N SER A 235 -2.61 68.03 63.47
CA SER A 235 -2.79 69.33 64.16
C SER A 235 -3.88 70.28 63.61
N ALA A 236 -4.69 70.96 64.42
CA ALA A 236 -4.98 70.92 65.86
C ALA A 236 -6.16 71.86 66.15
N THR A 237 -6.79 71.69 67.32
CA THR A 237 -7.51 72.71 68.13
C THR A 237 -8.84 73.25 67.54
N ARG A 238 -9.98 73.35 68.27
CA ARG A 238 -10.18 74.10 69.51
C ARG A 238 -11.66 74.03 69.97
N LYS A 239 -11.86 73.73 71.26
CA LYS A 239 -12.89 74.20 72.23
C LYS A 239 -14.41 74.13 71.94
N LYS A 240 -15.03 73.61 73.01
CA LYS A 240 -16.39 73.76 73.57
C LYS A 240 -17.47 72.89 72.97
#